data_AF-A0A939GUL6-F1
#
_entry.id   AF-A0A939GUL6-F1
#
_cell.length_a   1.000
_cell.length_b   1.000
_cell.length_c   1.000
_cell.angle_alpha   90.00
_cell.angle_beta   90.00
_cell.angle_gamma   90.00
#
_symmetry.space_group_name_H-M   'P 1'
#
loop_
_entity.id
_entity.type
_entity.pdbx_description
1 polymer ?
#
loop_
_entity_poly.entity_id
_entity_poly.type
_entity_poly.pdbx_seq_one_letter_code
_entity_poly.pdbx_strand_id
1 'polypeptide(L)' 'MSMKDKAKATAKNIEGKVQEAVGDLTGDPKTQAEGKAKQAEAKVRHAVEDVKDQAREIVE' A
#
# COMPACT_ATOMS: atom_id res chain seq x y z
N MET A 1 23.20 -18.25 0.09
CA MET A 1 23.06 -17.07 0.98
C MET A 1 23.69 -17.41 2.33
N SER A 2 24.60 -16.57 2.80
CA SER A 2 25.41 -16.82 4.01
C SER A 2 24.60 -16.57 5.29
N MET A 3 25.01 -17.13 6.43
CA MET A 3 24.36 -16.89 7.73
C MET A 3 24.32 -15.38 8.09
N LYS A 4 25.32 -14.62 7.64
CA LYS A 4 25.34 -13.15 7.76
C LYS A 4 24.18 -12.49 7.04
N ASP A 5 23.79 -12.98 5.86
CA ASP A 5 22.66 -12.43 5.10
C ASP A 5 21.34 -12.69 5.82
N LYS A 6 21.19 -13.88 6.42
CA LYS A 6 20.01 -14.23 7.22
C LYS A 6 19.88 -13.34 8.45
N ALA A 7 20.97 -13.11 9.19
CA ALA A 7 20.96 -12.23 10.35
C ALA A 7 20.61 -10.78 9.98
N LYS A 8 21.13 -10.28 8.85
CA LYS A 8 20.84 -8.93 8.34
C LYS A 8 19.37 -8.78 7.91
N ALA A 9 18.82 -9.82 7.29
CA ALA A 9 17.40 -9.86 6.92
C ALA A 9 16.49 -9.86 8.15
N THR A 10 16.82 -10.65 9.18
CA THR A 10 16.06 -10.67 10.44
C THR A 10 16.12 -9.34 11.17
N ALA A 11 17.30 -8.70 11.24
CA ALA A 11 17.44 -7.38 11.85
C ALA A 11 16.59 -6.32 11.15
N LYS A 12 16.62 -6.27 9.81
CA LYS A 12 15.75 -5.39 9.03
C LYS A 12 14.26 -5.64 9.24
N ASN A 13 13.85 -6.90 9.38
CA ASN A 13 12.44 -7.24 9.67
C ASN A 13 12.00 -6.74 11.04
N ILE A 14 12.86 -6.81 12.05
CA ILE A 14 12.55 -6.30 13.39
C ILE A 14 12.44 -4.78 13.36
N GLU A 15 13.38 -4.09 12.72
CA GLU A 15 13.36 -2.63 12.56
C GLU A 15 12.11 -2.15 11.81
N GLY A 16 11.73 -2.84 10.73
CA GLY A 16 10.51 -2.56 9.98
C GLY A 16 9.25 -2.71 10.82
N LYS A 17 9.15 -3.77 11.63
CA LYS A 17 8.01 -3.98 12.54
C LYS A 17 7.92 -2.92 13.64
N VAL A 18 9.06 -2.42 14.12
CA VAL A 18 9.08 -1.33 15.09
C VAL A 18 8.61 -0.02 14.44
N GLN A 19 9.03 0.27 13.21
CA GLN A 19 8.54 1.44 12.47
C GLN A 19 7.06 1.36 12.15
N GLU A 20 6.56 0.18 11.76
CA GLU A 20 5.14 -0.08 11.50
C GLU A 20 4.32 0.11 12.78
N ALA A 21 4.75 -0.48 13.90
CA ALA A 21 4.10 -0.29 15.19
C ALA A 21 4.13 1.17 15.64
N VAL A 22 5.24 1.89 15.46
CA VAL A 22 5.32 3.31 15.77
C VAL A 22 4.42 4.12 14.85
N GLY A 23 4.34 3.81 13.56
CA GLY A 23 3.44 4.49 12.60
C GLY A 23 1.96 4.28 12.91
N ASP A 24 1.58 3.06 13.28
CA ASP A 24 0.23 2.72 13.72
C ASP A 24 -0.12 3.36 15.07
N LEU A 25 0.84 3.38 16.02
CA LEU A 25 0.66 3.96 17.35
C LEU A 25 0.68 5.49 17.35
N THR A 26 1.54 6.12 16.54
CA THR A 26 1.59 7.58 16.41
C THR A 26 0.41 8.12 15.63
N GLY A 27 -0.25 7.28 14.82
CA GLY A 27 -1.50 7.62 14.16
C GLY A 27 -1.40 8.95 13.44
N ASP A 28 -0.29 9.17 12.72
CA ASP A 28 0.04 10.49 12.21
C ASP A 28 -1.11 10.93 11.28
N PRO A 29 -1.83 12.02 11.60
CA PRO A 29 -3.04 12.40 10.89
C PRO A 29 -2.76 12.66 9.40
N LYS A 30 -1.50 12.95 9.05
CA LYS A 30 -1.03 12.97 7.66
C LYS A 30 -1.10 11.60 6.98
N THR A 31 -0.62 10.54 7.61
CA THR A 31 -0.61 9.19 7.01
C THR A 31 -2.03 8.63 6.87
N GLN A 32 -2.91 8.87 7.85
CA GLN A 32 -4.33 8.51 7.69
C GLN A 32 -5.02 9.32 6.58
N ALA A 33 -4.74 10.62 6.47
CA ALA A 33 -5.29 11.47 5.43
C ALA A 33 -4.78 11.05 4.03
N GLU A 34 -3.48 10.77 3.89
CA GLU A 34 -2.88 10.26 2.65
C GLU A 34 -3.44 8.88 2.28
N GLY A 35 -3.62 7.99 3.27
CA GLY A 35 -4.24 6.68 3.06
C GLY A 35 -5.68 6.79 2.54
N LYS A 36 -6.49 7.66 3.15
CA LYS A 36 -7.86 7.93 2.70
C LYS A 36 -7.90 8.58 1.31
N ALA A 37 -7.00 9.52 1.02
CA ALA A 37 -6.89 10.15 -0.30
C ALA A 37 -6.54 9.13 -1.39
N LYS A 38 -5.55 8.26 -1.14
CA LYS A 38 -5.16 7.18 -2.06
C LYS A 38 -6.30 6.18 -2.30
N GLN A 39 -7.05 5.82 -1.24
CA GLN A 39 -8.23 4.96 -1.40
C GLN A 39 -9.33 5.60 -2.23
N ALA A 40 -9.56 6.92 -2.09
CA ALA A 40 -10.53 7.64 -2.90
C ALA A 40 -10.09 7.69 -4.38
N GLU A 41 -8.81 7.97 -4.64
CA GLU A 41 -8.26 7.98 -6.00
C GLU A 41 -8.37 6.59 -6.66
N ALA A 42 -8.05 5.53 -5.92
CA ALA A 42 -8.16 4.15 -6.41
C ALA A 42 -9.60 3.79 -6.80
N LYS A 43 -10.60 4.19 -6.02
CA LYS A 43 -12.01 3.96 -6.34
C LYS A 43 -12.44 4.69 -7.62
N VAL A 44 -11.97 5.92 -7.80
CA VAL A 44 -12.27 6.69 -9.02
C VAL A 44 -11.64 6.04 -10.24
N ARG A 45 -10.37 5.61 -10.15
CA ARG A 45 -9.68 4.91 -11.23
C ARG A 45 -10.38 3.60 -11.60
N HIS A 46 -10.74 2.79 -10.61
CA HIS A 46 -11.48 1.55 -10.84
C HIS A 46 -12.82 1.80 -11.54
N ALA A 47 -13.60 2.78 -11.10
CA ALA A 47 -14.86 3.12 -11.75
C ALA A 47 -14.66 3.55 -13.22
N VAL A 48 -13.59 4.28 -13.52
CA VAL A 48 -13.25 4.67 -14.89
C VAL A 48 -12.80 3.48 -15.73
N GLU A 49 -12.01 2.55 -15.17
CA GLU A 49 -11.62 1.32 -15.84
C GLU A 49 -12.83 0.42 -16.12
N ASP A 50 -13.71 0.19 -15.14
CA ASP A 50 -14.92 -0.61 -15.31
C ASP A 50 -15.79 -0.07 -16.45
N VAL A 51 -16.00 1.25 -16.51
CA VAL A 51 -16.75 1.90 -17.59
C VAL A 51 -16.07 1.71 -18.95
N LYS A 52 -14.74 1.80 -18.99
CA LYS A 52 -13.98 1.64 -20.23
C LYS A 52 -13.99 0.20 -20.73
N ASP A 53 -13.93 -0.76 -19.81
CA ASP A 53 -13.99 -2.19 -20.14
C ASP A 53 -15.38 -2.57 -20.64
N GLN A 54 -16.45 -2.10 -20.01
CA GLN A 54 -17.82 -2.29 -20.53
C GLN A 54 -18.01 -1.67 -21.91
N ALA A 55 -17.49 -0.46 -22.14
CA ALA A 55 -17.57 0.18 -23.45
C ALA A 55 -16.79 -0.59 -24.53
N ARG A 56 -15.67 -1.22 -24.18
CA ARG A 56 -14.92 -2.09 -25.08
C ARG A 56 -15.71 -3.37 -25.40
N GLU A 57 -16.30 -4.02 -24.40
CA GLU A 57 -17.13 -5.21 -24.57
C GLU A 57 -18.34 -4.97 -25.48
N ILE A 58 -18.91 -3.76 -25.48
CA ILE A 58 -20.05 -3.39 -26.35
C ILE A 58 -19.62 -3.08 -27.80
N VAL A 59 -18.38 -2.62 -27.98
CA VAL A 59 -17.86 -2.18 -29.29
C VAL A 59 -17.16 -3.33 -30.05
N GLU A 60 -16.65 -4.33 -29.33
CA GLU A 60 -16.10 -5.58 -29.88
C GLU A 60 -17.21 -6.58 -30.26
#